data_AF-A0AAW6A8P6-F1
#
_entry.id   AF-A0AAW6A8P6-F1
#
_cell.length_a   1.000
_cell.length_b   1.000
_cell.length_c   1.000
_cell.angle_alpha   90.00
_cell.angle_beta   90.00
_cell.angle_gamma   90.00
#
_symmetry.space_group_name_H-M   'P 1'
#
loop_
_entity.id
_entity.type
_entity.pdbx_description
1 polymer ?
#
loop_
_entity_poly.entity_id
_entity_poly.type
_entity_poly.pdbx_seq_one_letter_code
_entity_poly.pdbx_strand_id
1 'polypeptide(L)'
;MINKLKLKAIMFFAILFSVVASTGTVVWANSQSVNVSYKTYSSGNGFVSGKSQGVWHYFSNGHKVTLQVKTKSGAGTSTAYLYRSTLLVDPYYGAVTASVGSHTFGTKTDATSGKYYLLFAGGNHDTTQKISGTIHD
;
A
#
# COMPACT_ATOMS: atom_id res chain seq x y z
N MET A 1 56.25 -0.47 9.19
CA MET A 1 56.60 -0.75 7.77
C MET A 1 55.76 -1.93 7.28
N ILE A 2 54.73 -1.72 6.45
CA ILE A 2 53.86 -2.80 5.97
C ILE A 2 54.56 -3.49 4.79
N ASN A 3 54.77 -4.81 4.90
CA ASN A 3 55.48 -5.60 3.90
C ASN A 3 54.64 -5.69 2.59
N LYS A 4 55.29 -5.62 1.42
CA LYS A 4 54.64 -5.55 0.09
C LYS A 4 53.65 -6.68 -0.18
N LEU A 5 53.83 -7.83 0.48
CA LEU A 5 52.91 -8.98 0.41
C LEU A 5 51.55 -8.71 1.09
N LYS A 6 51.56 -7.99 2.24
CA LYS A 6 50.34 -7.60 2.98
C LYS A 6 49.54 -6.55 2.22
N LEU A 7 50.22 -5.63 1.53
CA LEU A 7 49.56 -4.59 0.73
C LEU A 7 48.83 -5.17 -0.49
N LYS A 8 49.42 -6.18 -1.15
CA LYS A 8 48.79 -6.90 -2.28
C LYS A 8 47.58 -7.73 -1.83
N ALA A 9 47.63 -8.35 -0.66
CA ALA A 9 46.51 -9.10 -0.10
C ALA A 9 45.32 -8.19 0.28
N ILE A 10 45.59 -7.01 0.84
CA ILE A 10 44.55 -6.02 1.17
C ILE A 10 43.89 -5.48 -0.11
N MET A 11 44.67 -5.20 -1.17
CA MET A 11 44.10 -4.76 -2.45
C MET A 11 43.27 -5.86 -3.13
N PHE A 12 43.66 -7.13 -3.01
CA PHE A 12 42.88 -8.25 -3.57
C PHE A 12 41.54 -8.43 -2.83
N PHE A 13 41.51 -8.20 -1.51
CA PHE A 13 40.28 -8.25 -0.71
C PHE A 13 39.34 -7.06 -0.98
N ALA A 14 39.88 -5.87 -1.25
CA ALA A 14 39.09 -4.69 -1.58
C ALA A 14 38.38 -4.80 -2.95
N ILE A 15 39.02 -5.48 -3.91
CA ILE A 15 38.45 -5.69 -5.25
C ILE A 15 37.35 -6.77 -5.23
N LEU A 16 37.49 -7.81 -4.39
CA LEU A 16 36.43 -8.82 -4.23
C LEU A 16 35.14 -8.24 -3.60
N PHE A 17 35.25 -7.20 -2.77
CA PHE A 17 34.09 -6.52 -2.18
C PHE A 17 33.40 -5.55 -3.17
N SER A 18 34.02 -5.31 -4.32
CA SER A 18 33.52 -4.39 -5.36
C SER A 18 32.80 -5.12 -6.51
N VAL A 19 32.76 -6.46 -6.48
CA VAL A 19 31.97 -7.26 -7.42
C VAL A 19 30.51 -7.25 -6.98
N VAL A 20 29.84 -6.15 -7.36
CA VAL A 20 28.50 -6.14 -7.94
C VAL A 20 27.56 -7.19 -7.33
N ALA A 21 27.14 -6.92 -6.09
CA ALA A 21 25.79 -7.32 -5.68
C ALA A 21 24.80 -6.46 -6.48
N SER A 22 24.66 -6.73 -7.77
CA SER A 22 23.40 -6.51 -8.47
C SER A 22 22.46 -7.61 -7.96
N THR A 23 22.07 -7.50 -6.69
CA THR A 23 20.84 -8.13 -6.25
C THR A 23 19.77 -7.39 -7.01
N GLY A 24 19.35 -7.95 -8.14
CA GLY A 24 18.02 -7.66 -8.65
C GLY A 24 17.10 -7.81 -7.46
N THR A 25 16.57 -6.70 -6.98
CA THR A 25 15.52 -6.73 -5.98
C THR A 25 14.40 -7.48 -6.67
N VAL A 26 14.24 -8.75 -6.31
CA VAL A 26 13.00 -9.46 -6.55
C VAL A 26 11.98 -8.64 -5.77
N VAL A 27 11.29 -7.73 -6.46
CA VAL A 27 10.16 -7.00 -5.90
C VAL A 27 9.05 -8.03 -5.79
N TRP A 28 9.01 -8.72 -4.66
CA TRP A 28 7.82 -9.47 -4.27
C TRP A 28 6.68 -8.46 -4.21
N ALA A 29 5.57 -8.72 -4.92
CA ALA A 29 4.37 -7.89 -4.85
C ALA A 29 4.02 -7.70 -3.37
N ASN A 30 4.14 -6.46 -2.87
CA ASN A 30 4.07 -6.17 -1.44
C ASN A 30 2.61 -6.19 -1.00
N SER A 31 2.10 -7.40 -0.74
CA SER A 31 0.74 -7.62 -0.26
C SER A 31 0.62 -7.24 1.21
N GLN A 32 -0.19 -6.22 1.49
CA GLN A 32 -0.38 -5.64 2.81
C GLN A 32 -1.81 -5.87 3.28
N SER A 33 -1.98 -6.35 4.52
CA SER A 33 -3.31 -6.63 5.07
C SER A 33 -4.14 -5.35 5.24
N VAL A 34 -5.44 -5.45 4.95
CA VAL A 34 -6.44 -4.40 5.19
C VAL A 34 -7.52 -4.99 6.07
N ASN A 35 -7.82 -4.33 7.19
CA ASN A 35 -8.92 -4.70 8.07
C ASN A 35 -9.54 -3.42 8.62
N VAL A 36 -10.81 -3.18 8.29
CA VAL A 36 -11.51 -1.96 8.66
C VAL A 36 -12.90 -2.27 9.19
N SER A 37 -13.33 -1.46 10.15
CA SER A 37 -14.68 -1.49 10.71
C SER A 37 -15.16 -0.06 10.92
N TYR A 38 -16.35 0.28 10.42
CA TYR A 38 -16.93 1.61 10.59
C TYR A 38 -18.45 1.55 10.65
N LYS A 39 -19.05 2.50 11.36
CA LYS A 39 -20.51 2.65 11.43
C LYS A 39 -20.96 3.70 10.42
N THR A 40 -22.08 3.43 9.77
CA THR A 40 -22.81 4.43 9.00
C THR A 40 -23.78 5.16 9.90
N TYR A 41 -23.84 6.49 9.75
CA TYR A 41 -24.82 7.32 10.44
C TYR A 41 -26.21 7.11 9.81
N SER A 42 -27.25 7.65 10.44
CA SER A 42 -28.63 7.58 9.93
C SER A 42 -28.79 8.21 8.54
N SER A 43 -27.86 9.07 8.12
CA SER A 43 -27.78 9.62 6.76
C SER A 43 -27.10 8.70 5.72
N GLY A 44 -26.64 7.50 6.12
CA GLY A 44 -25.88 6.56 5.28
C GLY A 44 -24.37 6.86 5.12
N ASN A 45 -23.88 7.98 5.66
CA ASN A 45 -22.54 8.52 5.33
C ASN A 45 -21.44 8.12 6.34
N GLY A 46 -21.31 6.83 6.65
CA GLY A 46 -20.18 6.34 7.44
C GLY A 46 -18.89 6.30 6.64
N PHE A 47 -17.76 6.65 7.26
CA PHE A 47 -16.44 6.47 6.66
C PHE A 47 -15.35 6.17 7.69
N VAL A 48 -14.24 5.59 7.21
CA VAL A 48 -12.98 5.46 7.94
C VAL A 48 -11.83 5.74 6.99
N SER A 49 -10.83 6.49 7.46
CA SER A 49 -9.68 6.91 6.66
C SER A 49 -8.38 6.44 7.28
N GLY A 50 -7.59 5.67 6.52
CA GLY A 50 -6.26 5.23 6.93
C GLY A 50 -5.35 6.39 7.34
N LYS A 51 -5.45 7.55 6.66
CA LYS A 51 -4.72 8.78 7.02
C LYS A 51 -4.99 9.23 8.46
N SER A 52 -6.26 9.25 8.88
CA SER A 52 -6.64 9.62 10.25
C SER A 52 -6.24 8.59 11.30
N GLN A 53 -6.04 7.33 10.88
CA GLN A 53 -5.69 6.21 11.75
C GLN A 53 -4.18 5.89 11.73
N GLY A 54 -3.37 6.66 10.99
CA GLY A 54 -1.94 6.39 10.81
C GLY A 54 -1.63 5.10 10.04
N VAL A 55 -2.58 4.60 9.25
CA VAL A 55 -2.43 3.39 8.43
C VAL A 55 -2.00 3.79 7.02
N TRP A 56 -0.82 3.33 6.63
CA TRP A 56 -0.18 3.66 5.37
C TRP A 56 0.24 2.40 4.62
N HIS A 57 0.22 2.49 3.30
CA HIS A 57 0.62 1.43 2.39
C HIS A 57 1.78 1.90 1.53
N TYR A 58 2.73 0.98 1.34
CA TYR A 58 3.86 1.19 0.45
C TYR A 58 3.56 0.61 -0.92
N PHE A 59 3.69 1.45 -1.95
CA PHE A 59 3.61 1.04 -3.35
C PHE A 59 4.78 1.66 -4.14
N SER A 60 5.18 0.98 -5.20
CA SER A 60 6.19 1.38 -6.18
C SER A 60 5.58 2.34 -7.21
N ASN A 61 6.38 3.26 -7.75
CA ASN A 61 5.94 4.18 -8.81
C ASN A 61 5.58 3.44 -10.11
N GLY A 62 4.48 3.83 -10.77
CA GLY A 62 4.09 3.33 -12.09
C GLY A 62 3.23 2.07 -12.08
N HIS A 63 2.82 1.60 -10.90
CA HIS A 63 2.05 0.38 -10.70
C HIS A 63 0.57 0.65 -10.48
N LYS A 64 -0.29 -0.31 -10.85
CA LYS A 64 -1.70 -0.25 -10.52
C LYS A 64 -1.94 -1.00 -9.21
N VAL A 65 -2.57 -0.33 -8.28
CA VAL A 65 -2.89 -0.92 -6.98
C VAL A 65 -4.18 -1.75 -7.08
N THR A 66 -4.20 -2.91 -6.44
CA THR A 66 -5.33 -3.83 -6.40
C THR A 66 -5.71 -4.12 -4.95
N LEU A 67 -6.98 -3.89 -4.62
CA LEU A 67 -7.60 -4.27 -3.36
C LEU A 67 -8.29 -5.62 -3.55
N GLN A 68 -7.79 -6.64 -2.86
CA GLN A 68 -8.42 -7.95 -2.79
C GLN A 68 -9.21 -8.08 -1.48
N VAL A 69 -10.53 -8.02 -1.57
CA VAL A 69 -11.43 -8.17 -0.43
C VAL A 69 -11.73 -9.65 -0.22
N LYS A 70 -11.36 -10.18 0.95
CA LYS A 70 -11.62 -11.55 1.36
C LYS A 70 -12.97 -11.70 2.05
N THR A 71 -13.32 -10.76 2.93
CA THR A 71 -14.62 -10.76 3.61
C THR A 71 -15.21 -9.37 3.65
N LYS A 72 -16.54 -9.30 3.54
CA LYS A 72 -17.34 -8.10 3.74
C LYS A 72 -18.57 -8.46 4.57
N SER A 73 -18.90 -7.65 5.56
CA SER A 73 -20.21 -7.64 6.21
C SER A 73 -20.75 -6.21 6.36
N GLY A 74 -22.03 -6.11 6.71
CA GLY A 74 -22.79 -4.85 6.71
C GLY A 74 -23.58 -4.66 5.40
N ALA A 75 -24.83 -4.23 5.52
CA ALA A 75 -25.72 -4.04 4.39
C ALA A 75 -25.35 -2.78 3.59
N GLY A 76 -25.68 -2.78 2.29
CA GLY A 76 -25.42 -1.67 1.37
C GLY A 76 -24.04 -1.73 0.68
N THR A 77 -23.82 -0.74 -0.18
CA THR A 77 -22.61 -0.62 -1.01
C THR A 77 -21.54 0.17 -0.28
N SER A 78 -20.37 -0.44 -0.13
CA SER A 78 -19.18 0.23 0.40
C SER A 78 -18.18 0.48 -0.74
N THR A 79 -17.49 1.60 -0.67
CA THR A 79 -16.49 2.04 -1.65
C THR A 79 -15.16 2.26 -0.95
N ALA A 80 -14.07 1.81 -1.56
CA ALA A 80 -12.71 2.12 -1.16
C ALA A 80 -12.13 3.15 -2.14
N TYR A 81 -11.49 4.18 -1.62
CA TYR A 81 -10.80 5.22 -2.38
C TYR A 81 -9.32 5.17 -2.05
N LEU A 82 -8.46 5.28 -3.06
CA LEU A 82 -7.02 5.29 -2.89
C LEU A 82 -6.47 6.72 -3.04
N TYR A 83 -5.69 7.15 -2.05
CA TYR A 83 -5.02 8.44 -2.03
C TYR A 83 -3.54 8.29 -1.65
N ARG A 84 -2.74 9.30 -1.98
CA ARG A 84 -1.38 9.46 -1.45
C ARG A 84 -1.29 10.73 -0.62
N SER A 85 -0.79 10.64 0.61
CA SER A 85 -0.63 11.84 1.44
C SER A 85 0.51 12.72 0.92
N THR A 86 0.21 14.00 0.71
CA THR A 86 1.20 15.04 0.42
C THR A 86 1.03 16.23 1.38
N LEU A 87 1.83 17.28 1.20
CA LEU A 87 1.75 18.50 2.02
C LEU A 87 0.56 19.39 1.68
N LEU A 88 0.02 19.30 0.46
CA LEU A 88 -1.00 20.23 -0.04
C LEU A 88 -2.33 19.51 -0.27
N VAL A 89 -2.45 18.83 -1.41
CA VAL A 89 -3.65 18.10 -1.81
C VAL A 89 -3.23 16.65 -2.07
N ASP A 90 -3.93 15.72 -1.45
CA ASP A 90 -3.65 14.30 -1.60
C ASP A 90 -4.12 13.81 -2.98
N PRO A 91 -3.22 13.35 -3.86
CA PRO A 91 -3.60 12.86 -5.17
C PRO A 91 -4.53 11.65 -5.05
N TYR A 92 -5.58 11.65 -5.87
CA TYR A 92 -6.58 10.60 -5.95
C TYR A 92 -6.24 9.59 -7.06
N TYR A 93 -6.30 8.31 -6.75
CA TYR A 93 -5.93 7.22 -7.67
C TYR A 93 -7.11 6.40 -8.18
N GLY A 94 -8.31 6.64 -7.66
CA GLY A 94 -9.51 5.95 -8.07
C GLY A 94 -10.30 5.41 -6.89
N ALA A 95 -11.48 4.91 -7.22
CA ALA A 95 -12.40 4.28 -6.31
C ALA A 95 -12.79 2.91 -6.85
N VAL A 96 -12.99 1.96 -5.94
CA VAL A 96 -13.46 0.62 -6.25
C VAL A 96 -14.54 0.23 -5.27
N THR A 97 -15.48 -0.61 -5.70
CA THR A 97 -16.45 -1.22 -4.80
C THR A 97 -15.72 -2.17 -3.85
N ALA A 98 -15.95 -2.03 -2.55
CA ALA A 98 -15.36 -2.90 -1.53
C ALA A 98 -16.20 -4.17 -1.31
N SER A 99 -16.56 -4.85 -2.40
CA SER A 99 -17.21 -6.17 -2.39
C SER A 99 -16.16 -7.28 -2.42
N VAL A 100 -16.53 -8.48 -1.96
CA VAL A 100 -15.64 -9.67 -2.04
C VAL A 100 -15.18 -9.86 -3.49
N GLY A 101 -13.87 -9.99 -3.69
CA GLY A 101 -13.26 -10.03 -5.02
C GLY A 101 -11.97 -9.22 -5.12
N SER A 102 -11.46 -9.10 -6.34
CA SER A 102 -10.24 -8.35 -6.65
C SER A 102 -10.60 -7.12 -7.47
N HIS A 103 -10.17 -5.93 -7.01
CA HIS A 103 -10.55 -4.66 -7.62
C HIS A 103 -9.34 -3.75 -7.79
N THR A 104 -9.04 -3.39 -9.02
CA THR A 104 -7.89 -2.56 -9.37
C THR A 104 -8.29 -1.09 -9.49
N PHE A 105 -7.55 -0.21 -8.82
CA PHE A 105 -7.73 1.23 -8.93
C PHE A 105 -7.32 1.72 -10.33
N GLY A 106 -8.03 2.72 -10.85
CA GLY A 106 -7.90 3.15 -12.25
C GLY A 106 -6.54 3.75 -12.58
N THR A 107 -5.96 4.51 -11.66
CA THR A 107 -4.74 5.30 -11.88
C THR A 107 -3.52 4.59 -11.31
N LYS A 108 -2.40 4.65 -12.04
CA LYS A 108 -1.10 4.16 -11.56
C LYS A 108 -0.54 5.09 -10.50
N THR A 109 0.12 4.54 -9.50
CA THR A 109 0.94 5.27 -8.51
C THR A 109 1.96 6.18 -9.19
N ASP A 110 2.22 7.34 -8.60
CA ASP A 110 3.17 8.33 -9.15
C ASP A 110 4.50 8.42 -8.38
N ALA A 111 4.63 7.65 -7.30
CA ALA A 111 5.81 7.62 -6.47
C ALA A 111 5.94 6.31 -5.70
N THR A 112 7.20 5.90 -5.53
CA THR A 112 7.56 4.82 -4.61
C THR A 112 7.51 5.37 -3.18
N SER A 113 6.46 5.05 -2.42
CA SER A 113 6.21 5.70 -1.13
C SER A 113 5.34 4.88 -0.19
N GLY A 114 5.64 4.92 1.10
CA GLY A 114 4.80 4.42 2.20
C GLY A 114 3.76 5.44 2.69
N LYS A 115 3.21 6.26 1.78
CA LYS A 115 2.26 7.35 2.11
C LYS A 115 0.89 7.17 1.47
N TYR A 116 0.62 6.01 0.87
CA TYR A 116 -0.70 5.73 0.33
C TYR A 116 -1.64 5.30 1.44
N TYR A 117 -2.91 5.65 1.34
CA TYR A 117 -3.91 5.24 2.32
C TYR A 117 -5.25 5.00 1.62
N LEU A 118 -6.06 4.15 2.25
CA LEU A 118 -7.43 3.89 1.84
C LEU A 118 -8.40 4.73 2.66
N LEU A 119 -9.42 5.26 2.00
CA LEU A 119 -10.63 5.75 2.64
C LEU A 119 -11.76 4.80 2.28
N PHE A 120 -12.43 4.23 3.28
CA PHE A 120 -13.63 3.43 3.08
C PHE A 120 -14.85 4.24 3.47
N ALA A 121 -15.90 4.20 2.65
CA ALA A 121 -17.15 4.88 2.92
C ALA A 121 -18.36 4.11 2.36
N GLY A 122 -19.55 4.48 2.82
CA GLY A 122 -20.81 3.96 2.31
C GLY A 122 -21.33 2.73 3.04
N GLY A 123 -22.57 2.36 2.73
CA GLY A 123 -23.37 1.33 3.40
C GLY A 123 -24.79 1.84 3.64
N ASN A 124 -25.69 0.97 4.09
CA ASN A 124 -27.03 1.40 4.50
C ASN A 124 -26.96 2.19 5.81
N HIS A 125 -27.95 3.03 6.10
CA HIS A 125 -28.05 3.78 7.35
C HIS A 125 -27.98 2.86 8.59
N ASP A 126 -27.34 3.35 9.65
CA ASP A 126 -27.27 2.69 10.97
C ASP A 126 -26.74 1.23 10.93
N THR A 127 -25.81 0.95 10.02
CA THR A 127 -25.16 -0.36 9.91
C THR A 127 -23.68 -0.29 10.26
N THR A 128 -23.12 -1.42 10.69
CA THR A 128 -21.66 -1.56 10.84
C THR A 128 -21.11 -2.30 9.62
N GLN A 129 -20.20 -1.66 8.92
CA GLN A 129 -19.45 -2.25 7.83
C GLN A 129 -18.17 -2.86 8.38
N LYS A 130 -17.84 -4.09 7.96
CA LYS A 130 -16.54 -4.72 8.24
C LYS A 130 -15.97 -5.28 6.95
N ILE A 131 -14.74 -4.94 6.63
CA ILE A 131 -14.07 -5.35 5.40
C ILE A 131 -12.68 -5.85 5.76
N SER A 132 -12.32 -7.04 5.27
CA SER A 132 -10.96 -7.57 5.41
C SER A 132 -10.43 -8.09 4.07
N GLY A 133 -9.12 -7.97 3.88
CA GLY A 133 -8.49 -8.28 2.61
C GLY A 133 -7.00 -7.93 2.60
N THR A 134 -6.48 -7.74 1.39
CA THR A 134 -5.11 -7.31 1.14
C THR A 134 -5.07 -6.24 0.05
N ILE A 135 -4.03 -5.43 0.05
CA ILE A 135 -3.74 -4.45 -0.99
C ILE A 135 -2.31 -4.63 -1.48
N HIS A 136 -2.12 -4.60 -2.79
CA HIS A 136 -0.82 -4.79 -3.46
C HIS A 136 -0.78 -4.00 -4.76
N ASP A 137 0.41 -3.87 -5.35
CA ASP A 137 0.69 -3.21 -6.62
C ASP A 137 1.48 -4.10 -7.59
#